data_AF-A0A6P0VBY2-F1
#
_entry.id   AF-A0A6P0VBY2-F1
#
_cell.length_a   1.000
_cell.length_b   1.000
_cell.length_c   1.000
_cell.angle_alpha   90.00
_cell.angle_beta   90.00
_cell.angle_gamma   90.00
#
_symmetry.space_group_name_H-M   'P 1'
#
loop_
_entity.id
_entity.type
_entity.pdbx_description
1 polymer ?
#
loop_
_entity_poly.entity_id
_entity_poly.type
_entity_poly.pdbx_seq_one_letter_code
_entity_poly.pdbx_strand_id
1 'polypeptide(L)'
;MQAVYHLLWNIVQLLVALAILFVANYLRSPFLANLRLWLFWLVLGLSLSLIISAVIGIKKHRSLFKMLSVLVLIFSFAGFSSILGTEAKFHLVKHQIFSTDATRLEKLGNHFIVGYRDFEGLKKLVEHRAIGGVFITARNIKEQSKADIQQQISTLQAIRQQQGLSPLWIAVDQEGGIVSRLSPPLTQLPPLATIISEEQPIEQSKAAVIKYARIHGQELSEIGVNLNFAPVVDLNKGVVNPQDKFSQIYRRAISTDQEVVAKVALWYCQTLEEYGVKCTIKHFPGLGRVETDTHIDHAELDTPLSELVADDWVPFRQVMNNSQAFTMLGHAK
;
A
#
# COMPACT_ATOMS: atom_id res chain seq x y z
N MET A 1 -4.51 -46.64 -27.82
CA MET A 1 -4.96 -45.98 -26.57
C MET A 1 -3.82 -45.65 -25.60
N GLN A 2 -2.97 -46.61 -25.19
CA GLN A 2 -1.91 -46.34 -24.21
C GLN A 2 -0.89 -45.26 -24.64
N ALA A 3 -0.48 -45.22 -25.91
CA ALA A 3 0.44 -44.19 -26.42
C ALA A 3 -0.15 -42.78 -26.39
N VAL A 4 -1.46 -42.65 -26.67
CA VAL A 4 -2.19 -41.37 -26.59
C VAL A 4 -2.28 -40.90 -25.14
N TYR A 5 -2.57 -41.81 -24.21
CA TYR A 5 -2.60 -41.50 -22.78
C TYR A 5 -1.23 -41.03 -22.27
N HIS A 6 -0.15 -41.72 -22.64
CA HIS A 6 1.22 -41.30 -22.27
C HIS A 6 1.61 -39.95 -22.87
N LEU A 7 1.14 -39.63 -24.07
CA LEU A 7 1.41 -38.35 -24.71
C LEU A 7 0.69 -37.22 -23.97
N LEU A 8 -0.61 -37.38 -23.73
CA LEU A 8 -1.43 -36.43 -22.97
C LEU A 8 -0.87 -36.21 -21.56
N TRP A 9 -0.46 -37.28 -20.88
CA TRP A 9 0.13 -37.18 -19.55
C TRP A 9 1.42 -36.36 -19.53
N ASN A 10 2.34 -36.59 -20.49
CA ASN A 10 3.57 -35.80 -20.60
C ASN A 10 3.30 -34.33 -20.97
N ILE A 11 2.30 -34.07 -21.82
CA ILE A 11 1.88 -32.69 -22.16
C ILE A 11 1.37 -31.98 -20.90
N VAL A 12 0.53 -32.63 -20.10
CA VAL A 12 0.05 -32.08 -18.82
C VAL A 12 1.22 -31.79 -17.89
N GLN A 13 2.16 -32.72 -17.74
CA GLN A 13 3.36 -32.50 -16.92
C GLN A 13 4.19 -31.30 -17.41
N LEU A 14 4.32 -31.12 -18.73
CA LEU A 14 5.04 -30.00 -19.31
C LEU A 14 4.33 -28.67 -19.04
N LEU A 15 3.01 -28.62 -19.20
CA LEU A 15 2.21 -27.44 -18.87
C LEU A 15 2.33 -27.07 -17.38
N VAL A 16 2.31 -28.07 -16.49
CA VAL A 16 2.53 -27.85 -15.05
C VAL A 16 3.96 -27.34 -14.78
N ALA A 17 4.98 -27.90 -15.43
CA ALA A 17 6.37 -27.45 -15.28
C ALA A 17 6.56 -25.99 -15.73
N LEU A 18 5.90 -25.59 -16.83
CA LEU A 18 5.89 -24.20 -17.31
C LEU A 18 5.17 -23.25 -16.35
N ALA A 19 4.01 -23.67 -15.82
CA ALA A 19 3.27 -22.90 -14.81
C ALA A 19 4.08 -22.73 -13.51
N ILE A 20 4.78 -23.77 -13.08
CA ILE A 20 5.72 -23.76 -11.95
C ILE A 20 6.82 -22.72 -12.17
N LEU A 21 7.46 -22.73 -13.34
CA LEU A 21 8.52 -21.78 -13.66
C LEU A 21 7.99 -20.34 -13.65
N PHE A 22 6.80 -20.11 -14.20
CA PHE A 22 6.14 -18.81 -14.13
C PHE A 22 5.91 -18.38 -12.68
N VAL A 23 5.24 -19.20 -11.85
CA VAL A 23 4.98 -18.86 -10.45
C VAL A 23 6.27 -18.64 -9.66
N ALA A 24 7.31 -19.44 -9.89
CA ALA A 24 8.61 -19.29 -9.22
C ALA A 24 9.24 -17.91 -9.50
N ASN A 25 9.20 -17.45 -10.75
CA ASN A 25 9.74 -16.15 -11.13
C ASN A 25 8.94 -14.97 -10.57
N TYR A 26 7.64 -15.14 -10.35
CA TYR A 26 6.75 -14.09 -9.84
C TYR A 26 6.37 -14.24 -8.36
N LEU A 27 6.92 -15.21 -7.62
CA LEU A 27 6.54 -15.53 -6.24
C LEU A 27 6.66 -14.33 -5.29
N ARG A 28 7.64 -13.45 -5.55
CA ARG A 28 7.90 -12.24 -4.76
C ARG A 28 7.08 -11.03 -5.19
N SER A 29 6.22 -11.15 -6.21
CA SER A 29 5.28 -10.10 -6.60
C SER A 29 4.32 -9.72 -5.45
N PRO A 30 3.80 -8.48 -5.44
CA PRO A 30 2.80 -8.06 -4.46
C PRO A 30 1.50 -8.87 -4.54
N PHE A 31 1.09 -9.28 -5.74
CA PHE A 31 -0.14 -10.03 -6.00
C PHE A 31 -0.16 -11.40 -5.30
N LEU A 32 0.99 -12.07 -5.24
CA LEU A 32 1.12 -13.39 -4.60
C LEU A 32 1.45 -13.32 -3.11
N ALA A 33 1.57 -12.12 -2.53
CA ALA A 33 2.12 -11.97 -1.18
C ALA A 33 1.28 -12.66 -0.08
N ASN A 34 -0.05 -12.80 -0.24
CA ASN A 34 -0.90 -13.52 0.73
C ASN A 34 -0.75 -15.05 0.61
N LEU A 35 -0.40 -15.55 -0.56
CA LEU A 35 -0.28 -16.99 -0.85
C LEU A 35 1.18 -17.47 -0.85
N ARG A 36 2.13 -16.56 -0.72
CA ARG A 36 3.56 -16.79 -0.96
C ARG A 36 4.12 -17.99 -0.22
N LEU A 37 3.84 -18.12 1.07
CA LEU A 37 4.37 -19.22 1.89
C LEU A 37 3.83 -20.57 1.40
N TRP A 38 2.54 -20.64 1.08
CA TRP A 38 1.91 -21.84 0.57
C TRP A 38 2.40 -22.18 -0.86
N LEU A 39 2.45 -21.19 -1.74
CA LEU A 39 2.96 -21.32 -3.11
C LEU A 39 4.42 -21.76 -3.12
N PHE A 40 5.24 -21.30 -2.16
CA PHE A 40 6.62 -21.72 -2.04
C PHE A 40 6.74 -23.24 -1.90
N TRP A 41 6.08 -23.81 -0.88
CA TRP A 41 6.13 -25.24 -0.62
C TRP A 41 5.45 -26.07 -1.71
N LEU A 42 4.34 -25.58 -2.26
CA LEU A 42 3.65 -26.23 -3.35
C LEU A 42 4.55 -26.35 -4.59
N VAL A 43 5.12 -25.23 -5.04
CA VAL A 43 5.96 -25.20 -6.24
C VAL A 43 7.22 -26.04 -6.02
N LEU A 44 7.84 -25.97 -4.83
CA LEU A 44 9.01 -26.77 -4.50
C LEU A 44 8.69 -28.28 -4.57
N GLY A 45 7.59 -28.72 -3.95
CA GLY A 45 7.19 -30.12 -3.92
C GLY A 45 6.74 -30.67 -5.29
N LEU A 46 5.97 -29.88 -6.05
CA LEU A 46 5.57 -30.26 -7.40
C LEU A 46 6.77 -30.34 -8.35
N SER A 47 7.72 -29.40 -8.25
CA SER A 47 8.94 -29.43 -9.06
C SER A 47 9.74 -30.71 -8.79
N LEU A 48 9.94 -31.07 -7.52
CA LEU A 48 10.65 -32.29 -7.15
C LEU A 48 9.94 -33.56 -7.66
N SER A 49 8.61 -33.59 -7.55
CA SER A 49 7.79 -34.71 -8.04
C SER A 49 7.89 -34.87 -9.55
N LEU A 50 7.85 -33.76 -10.30
CA LEU A 50 8.01 -33.76 -11.76
C LEU A 50 9.43 -34.14 -12.18
N ILE A 51 10.46 -33.70 -11.45
CA ILE A 51 11.85 -34.11 -11.70
C ILE A 51 11.99 -35.63 -11.57
N ILE A 52 11.46 -36.22 -10.49
CA ILE A 52 11.49 -37.68 -10.27
C ILE A 52 10.73 -38.40 -11.40
N SER A 53 9.52 -37.94 -11.72
CA SER A 53 8.70 -38.54 -12.78
C SER A 53 9.39 -38.47 -14.15
N ALA A 54 10.01 -37.34 -14.47
CA ALA A 54 10.74 -37.14 -15.71
C ALA A 54 11.98 -38.04 -15.81
N VAL A 55 12.75 -38.21 -14.72
CA VAL A 55 13.88 -39.14 -14.68
C VAL A 55 13.44 -40.58 -14.94
N ILE A 56 12.32 -41.00 -14.36
CA ILE A 56 11.73 -42.33 -14.63
C ILE A 56 11.30 -42.44 -16.10
N GLY A 57 10.64 -41.39 -16.63
CA GLY A 57 10.17 -41.34 -18.02
C GLY A 57 11.31 -41.44 -19.04
N ILE A 58 12.42 -40.74 -18.80
CA ILE A 58 13.62 -40.77 -19.66
C ILE A 58 14.22 -42.18 -19.75
N LYS A 59 14.19 -42.95 -18.66
CA LYS A 59 14.69 -44.33 -18.61
C LYS A 59 13.75 -45.33 -19.29
N LYS A 60 12.43 -45.06 -19.29
CA LYS A 60 11.40 -46.03 -19.70
C LYS A 60 10.93 -45.89 -21.16
N HIS A 61 11.00 -44.69 -21.75
CA HIS A 61 10.34 -44.41 -23.02
C HIS A 61 11.26 -44.23 -24.23
N ARG A 62 10.70 -44.40 -25.44
CA ARG A 62 11.38 -44.23 -26.74
C ARG A 62 11.22 -42.80 -27.29
N SER A 63 12.19 -42.36 -28.10
CA SER A 63 12.31 -41.08 -28.85
C SER A 63 11.40 -39.92 -28.39
N LEU A 64 10.17 -39.79 -28.93
CA LEU A 64 9.29 -38.64 -28.68
C LEU A 64 8.94 -38.44 -27.19
N PHE A 65 8.58 -39.51 -26.49
CA PHE A 65 8.23 -39.45 -25.07
C PHE A 65 9.45 -39.13 -24.21
N LYS A 66 10.63 -39.62 -24.60
CA LYS A 66 11.90 -39.29 -23.95
C LYS A 66 12.19 -37.79 -24.08
N MET A 67 11.96 -37.20 -25.25
CA MET A 67 12.12 -35.75 -25.48
C MET A 67 11.18 -34.93 -24.58
N LEU A 68 9.91 -35.31 -24.50
CA LEU A 68 8.95 -34.66 -23.60
C LEU A 68 9.37 -34.77 -22.13
N SER A 69 9.79 -35.94 -21.66
CA SER A 69 10.30 -36.09 -20.29
C SER A 69 11.57 -35.26 -20.05
N VAL A 70 12.45 -35.10 -21.04
CA VAL A 70 13.61 -34.17 -20.94
C VAL A 70 13.13 -32.72 -20.80
N LEU A 71 12.14 -32.28 -21.56
CA LEU A 71 11.58 -30.93 -21.42
C LEU A 71 10.95 -30.72 -20.04
N VAL A 72 10.15 -31.68 -19.54
CA VAL A 72 9.59 -31.65 -18.18
C VAL A 72 10.70 -31.54 -17.14
N LEU A 73 11.79 -32.31 -17.29
CA LEU A 73 12.94 -32.24 -16.39
C LEU A 73 13.57 -30.85 -16.39
N ILE A 74 13.84 -30.29 -17.57
CA ILE A 74 14.47 -28.97 -17.73
C ILE A 74 13.61 -27.88 -17.06
N PHE A 75 12.33 -27.80 -17.39
CA PHE A 75 11.46 -26.75 -16.86
C PHE A 75 11.18 -26.91 -15.36
N SER A 76 11.04 -28.14 -14.88
CA SER A 76 10.85 -28.41 -13.45
C SER A 76 12.10 -28.08 -12.64
N PHE A 77 13.29 -28.41 -13.17
CA PHE A 77 14.56 -28.02 -12.57
C PHE A 77 14.76 -26.50 -12.59
N ALA A 78 14.45 -25.84 -13.71
CA ALA A 78 14.51 -24.38 -13.80
C ALA A 78 13.57 -23.70 -12.78
N GLY A 79 12.33 -24.19 -12.64
CA GLY A 79 11.39 -23.70 -11.63
C GLY A 79 11.89 -23.91 -10.20
N PHE A 80 12.42 -25.10 -9.90
CA PHE A 80 13.03 -25.43 -8.62
C PHE A 80 14.24 -24.53 -8.29
N SER A 81 15.15 -24.33 -9.25
CA SER A 81 16.30 -23.46 -9.06
C SER A 81 15.89 -22.00 -8.92
N SER A 82 14.90 -21.54 -9.69
CA SER A 82 14.39 -20.16 -9.61
C SER A 82 13.75 -19.87 -8.25
N ILE A 83 12.95 -20.79 -7.71
CA ILE A 83 12.29 -20.58 -6.42
C ILE A 83 13.29 -20.57 -5.25
N LEU A 84 14.27 -21.47 -5.26
CA LEU A 84 15.34 -21.46 -4.25
C LEU A 84 16.24 -20.23 -4.41
N GLY A 85 16.58 -19.85 -5.65
CA GLY A 85 17.41 -18.69 -5.93
C GLY A 85 16.76 -17.37 -5.50
N THR A 86 15.47 -17.20 -5.78
CA THR A 86 14.70 -16.01 -5.37
C THR A 86 14.57 -15.91 -3.84
N GLU A 87 14.36 -17.04 -3.15
CA GLU A 87 14.29 -17.11 -1.70
C GLU A 87 15.65 -16.84 -1.04
N ALA A 88 16.71 -17.49 -1.53
CA ALA A 88 18.08 -17.29 -1.07
C ALA A 88 18.52 -15.83 -1.28
N LYS A 89 18.27 -15.27 -2.47
CA LYS A 89 18.55 -13.86 -2.77
C LYS A 89 17.84 -12.92 -1.79
N PHE A 90 16.57 -13.18 -1.48
CA PHE A 90 15.84 -12.38 -0.50
C PHE A 90 16.49 -12.44 0.88
N HIS A 91 16.83 -13.63 1.37
CA HIS A 91 17.47 -13.79 2.68
C HIS A 91 18.87 -13.17 2.73
N LEU A 92 19.65 -13.28 1.65
CA LEU A 92 20.97 -12.64 1.53
C LEU A 92 20.85 -11.11 1.57
N VAL A 93 19.96 -10.52 0.78
CA VAL A 93 19.73 -9.07 0.78
C VAL A 93 19.23 -8.61 2.16
N LYS A 94 18.31 -9.36 2.78
CA LYS A 94 17.82 -9.06 4.13
C LYS A 94 18.96 -9.06 5.15
N HIS A 95 19.83 -10.07 5.10
CA HIS A 95 21.00 -10.14 5.97
C HIS A 95 21.99 -9.00 5.71
N GLN A 96 22.25 -8.66 4.44
CA GLN A 96 23.11 -7.52 4.07
C GLN A 96 22.57 -6.20 4.62
N ILE A 97 21.25 -5.97 4.53
CA ILE A 97 20.61 -4.79 5.10
C ILE A 97 20.84 -4.76 6.61
N PHE A 98 20.52 -5.82 7.35
CA PHE A 98 20.65 -5.82 8.81
C PHE A 98 22.08 -5.91 9.34
N SER A 99 23.06 -6.27 8.51
CA SER A 99 24.48 -6.19 8.83
C SER A 99 25.13 -4.86 8.43
N THR A 100 24.39 -3.97 7.76
CA THR A 100 24.87 -2.63 7.45
C THR A 100 24.93 -1.80 8.73
N ASP A 101 25.95 -0.93 8.81
CA ASP A 101 26.09 0.04 9.88
C ASP A 101 24.79 0.83 10.14
N ALA A 102 24.40 0.92 11.41
CA ALA A 102 23.12 1.49 11.81
C ALA A 102 23.01 2.97 11.46
N THR A 103 24.10 3.75 11.55
CA THR A 103 24.11 5.17 11.16
C THR A 103 23.93 5.34 9.66
N ARG A 104 24.53 4.46 8.85
CA ARG A 104 24.31 4.45 7.40
C ARG A 104 22.87 4.07 7.04
N LEU A 105 22.30 3.06 7.69
CA LEU A 105 20.89 2.69 7.49
C LEU A 105 19.96 3.82 7.86
N GLU A 106 20.21 4.48 9.00
CA GLU A 106 19.39 5.60 9.49
C GLU A 106 19.27 6.74 8.48
N LYS A 107 20.37 7.11 7.81
CA LYS A 107 20.37 8.17 6.78
C LYS A 107 19.35 7.92 5.66
N LEU A 108 19.21 6.67 5.23
CA LEU A 108 18.21 6.30 4.22
C LEU A 108 16.86 6.02 4.85
N GLY A 109 16.85 5.33 6.00
CA GLY A 109 15.67 4.88 6.72
C GLY A 109 14.71 6.01 7.03
N ASN A 110 15.22 7.18 7.43
CA ASN A 110 14.42 8.37 7.73
C ASN A 110 13.55 8.87 6.56
N HIS A 111 13.79 8.41 5.33
CA HIS A 111 13.00 8.73 4.15
C HIS A 111 11.92 7.69 3.80
N PHE A 112 11.81 6.60 4.58
CA PHE A 112 10.86 5.52 4.32
C PHE A 112 9.75 5.45 5.37
N ILE A 113 8.51 5.49 4.89
CA ILE A 113 7.32 5.04 5.61
C ILE A 113 6.90 3.72 4.98
N VAL A 114 6.82 2.65 5.78
CA VAL A 114 6.56 1.29 5.26
C VAL A 114 5.27 0.70 5.80
N GLY A 115 4.50 0.04 4.94
CA GLY A 115 3.45 -0.88 5.38
C GLY A 115 4.03 -2.20 5.88
N TYR A 116 3.26 -2.96 6.66
CA TYR A 116 3.70 -4.24 7.21
C TYR A 116 2.61 -5.33 7.16
N ARG A 117 3.08 -6.58 7.21
CA ARG A 117 2.25 -7.79 7.32
C ARG A 117 2.59 -8.63 8.55
N ASP A 118 3.81 -8.49 9.03
CA ASP A 118 4.38 -9.18 10.17
C ASP A 118 4.95 -8.12 11.11
N PHE A 119 4.44 -8.09 12.34
CA PHE A 119 4.82 -7.09 13.33
C PHE A 119 6.27 -7.29 13.80
N GLU A 120 6.73 -8.53 13.92
CA GLU A 120 8.12 -8.82 14.33
C GLU A 120 9.13 -8.38 13.26
N GLY A 121 8.80 -8.59 11.98
CA GLY A 121 9.57 -8.07 10.87
C GLY A 121 9.64 -6.54 10.86
N LEU A 122 8.53 -5.85 11.16
CA LEU A 122 8.49 -4.40 11.30
C LEU A 122 9.36 -3.92 12.47
N LYS A 123 9.20 -4.55 13.64
CA LYS A 123 9.96 -4.24 14.85
C LYS A 123 11.47 -4.31 14.59
N LYS A 124 11.94 -5.34 13.86
CA LYS A 124 13.35 -5.45 13.44
C LYS A 124 13.83 -4.27 12.59
N LEU A 125 12.99 -3.74 11.69
CA LEU A 125 13.34 -2.55 10.91
C LEU A 125 13.50 -1.32 11.81
N VAL A 126 12.64 -1.16 12.82
CA VAL A 126 12.77 -0.08 13.81
C VAL A 126 14.05 -0.26 14.63
N GLU A 127 14.32 -1.45 15.16
CA GLU A 127 15.52 -1.77 15.94
C GLU A 127 16.84 -1.45 15.19
N HIS A 128 16.85 -1.63 13.87
CA HIS A 128 18.01 -1.33 13.01
C HIS A 128 17.99 0.08 12.41
N ARG A 129 17.07 0.96 12.86
CA ARG A 129 16.93 2.35 12.38
C ARG A 129 16.64 2.45 10.87
N ALA A 130 16.10 1.38 10.28
CA ALA A 130 15.97 1.25 8.83
C ALA A 130 14.74 1.98 8.24
N ILE A 131 13.90 2.58 9.09
CA ILE A 131 12.67 3.30 8.69
C ILE A 131 12.44 4.53 9.57
N GLY A 132 11.78 5.54 8.99
CA GLY A 132 11.34 6.76 9.65
C GLY A 132 9.85 6.75 9.99
N GLY A 133 9.09 5.81 9.41
CA GLY A 133 7.68 5.66 9.72
C GLY A 133 7.05 4.33 9.30
N VAL A 134 5.81 4.17 9.72
CA VAL A 134 4.97 2.99 9.54
C VAL A 134 3.63 3.43 8.98
N PHE A 135 3.15 2.74 7.95
CA PHE A 135 1.81 2.92 7.41
C PHE A 135 0.90 1.78 7.86
N ILE A 136 -0.17 2.11 8.59
CA ILE A 136 -1.13 1.17 9.15
C ILE A 136 -2.38 1.14 8.25
N THR A 137 -2.81 -0.07 7.92
CA THR A 137 -3.99 -0.30 7.06
C THR A 137 -5.04 -1.16 7.77
N ALA A 138 -6.23 -1.28 7.17
CA ALA A 138 -7.31 -2.13 7.69
C ALA A 138 -6.89 -3.59 7.96
N ARG A 139 -5.88 -4.12 7.25
CA ARG A 139 -5.37 -5.48 7.51
C ARG A 139 -4.69 -5.59 8.88
N ASN A 140 -4.07 -4.51 9.35
CA ASN A 140 -3.22 -4.48 10.52
C ASN A 140 -4.03 -4.35 11.79
N ILE A 141 -5.25 -3.83 11.69
CA ILE A 141 -6.16 -3.57 12.81
C ILE A 141 -7.36 -4.53 12.81
N LYS A 142 -7.43 -5.45 11.84
CA LYS A 142 -8.49 -6.44 11.75
C LYS A 142 -8.54 -7.25 13.04
N GLU A 143 -9.71 -7.30 13.67
CA GLU A 143 -9.96 -8.02 14.92
C GLU A 143 -9.10 -7.54 16.11
N GLN A 144 -8.52 -6.34 16.03
CA GLN A 144 -7.79 -5.72 17.14
C GLN A 144 -8.63 -4.65 17.84
N SER A 145 -8.47 -4.55 19.16
CA SER A 145 -9.05 -3.46 19.94
C SER A 145 -8.20 -2.18 19.78
N LYS A 146 -8.75 -1.01 20.15
CA LYS A 146 -7.97 0.24 20.22
C LYS A 146 -6.72 0.08 21.12
N ALA A 147 -6.86 -0.66 22.22
CA ALA A 147 -5.77 -0.91 23.17
C ALA A 147 -4.64 -1.77 22.57
N ASP A 148 -4.97 -2.79 21.78
CA ASP A 148 -3.96 -3.63 21.11
C ASP A 148 -3.13 -2.82 20.11
N ILE A 149 -3.80 -1.96 19.34
CA ILE A 149 -3.17 -1.09 18.34
C ILE A 149 -2.26 -0.07 19.05
N GLN A 150 -2.77 0.57 20.09
CA GLN A 150 -2.01 1.51 20.91
C GLN A 150 -0.77 0.86 21.52
N GLN A 151 -0.88 -0.37 22.02
CA GLN A 151 0.24 -1.10 22.62
C GLN A 151 1.32 -1.43 21.59
N GLN A 152 0.93 -1.85 20.38
CA GLN A 152 1.87 -2.10 19.28
C GLN A 152 2.62 -0.83 18.89
N ILE A 153 1.91 0.28 18.68
CA ILE A 153 2.51 1.57 18.32
C ILE A 153 3.45 2.06 19.43
N SER A 154 3.01 1.99 20.69
CA SER A 154 3.81 2.40 21.85
C SER A 154 5.10 1.58 21.97
N THR A 155 5.05 0.29 21.64
CA THR A 155 6.24 -0.58 21.61
C THR A 155 7.26 -0.10 20.58
N LEU A 156 6.80 0.26 19.37
CA LEU A 156 7.70 0.78 18.32
C LEU A 156 8.27 2.15 18.68
N GLN A 157 7.45 3.03 19.26
CA GLN A 157 7.90 4.35 19.71
C GLN A 157 8.91 4.25 20.86
N ALA A 158 8.74 3.32 21.80
CA ALA A 158 9.69 3.08 22.88
C ALA A 158 11.07 2.66 22.35
N ILE A 159 11.11 1.78 21.34
CA ILE A 159 12.37 1.40 20.68
C ILE A 159 13.02 2.64 20.03
N ARG A 160 12.24 3.43 19.30
CA ARG A 160 12.73 4.65 18.65
C ARG A 160 13.28 5.67 19.66
N GLN A 161 12.61 5.84 20.79
CA GLN A 161 13.04 6.71 21.87
C GLN A 161 14.36 6.24 22.51
N GLN A 162 14.49 4.93 22.77
CA GLN A 162 15.73 4.34 23.31
C GLN A 162 16.94 4.53 22.37
N GLN A 163 16.69 4.65 21.06
CA GLN A 163 17.73 4.97 20.07
C GLN A 163 18.15 6.45 20.07
N GLY A 164 17.45 7.31 20.81
CA GLY A 164 17.69 8.76 20.82
C GLY A 164 17.24 9.46 19.54
N LEU A 165 16.31 8.88 18.80
CA LEU A 165 15.85 9.39 17.50
C LEU A 165 14.47 10.04 17.61
N SER A 166 14.13 10.91 16.65
CA SER A 166 12.79 11.48 16.55
C SER A 166 11.72 10.38 16.44
N PRO A 167 10.51 10.61 16.99
CA PRO A 167 9.42 9.63 16.92
C PRO A 167 9.17 9.14 15.49
N LEU A 168 8.75 7.89 15.37
CA LEU A 168 8.32 7.36 14.09
C LEU A 168 7.08 8.12 13.62
N TRP A 169 6.98 8.37 12.32
CA TRP A 169 5.71 8.69 11.69
C TRP A 169 4.83 7.46 11.71
N ILE A 170 3.67 7.54 12.35
CA ILE A 170 2.64 6.52 12.36
C ILE A 170 1.53 7.06 11.49
N ALA A 171 1.50 6.57 10.25
CA ALA A 171 0.67 7.05 9.16
C ALA A 171 -0.56 6.17 8.93
N VAL A 172 -1.69 6.79 8.59
CA VAL A 172 -2.95 6.09 8.25
C VAL A 172 -3.68 6.80 7.13
N ASP A 173 -4.61 6.11 6.47
CA ASP A 173 -5.64 6.71 5.63
C ASP A 173 -6.98 6.73 6.39
N GLN A 174 -7.24 7.82 7.11
CA GLN A 174 -8.50 8.01 7.85
C GLN A 174 -9.15 9.33 7.41
N GLU A 175 -9.76 9.30 6.21
CA GLU A 175 -10.43 10.44 5.59
C GLU A 175 -11.89 10.56 6.01
N GLY A 176 -12.52 9.43 6.29
CA GLY A 176 -13.97 9.30 6.42
C GLY A 176 -14.62 8.64 5.21
N GLY A 177 -15.90 8.31 5.34
CA GLY A 177 -16.66 7.68 4.26
C GLY A 177 -16.03 6.35 3.82
N ILE A 178 -15.75 6.21 2.53
CA ILE A 178 -15.22 4.96 1.96
C ILE A 178 -13.73 4.73 2.29
N VAL A 179 -13.01 5.76 2.76
CA VAL A 179 -11.60 5.67 3.17
C VAL A 179 -11.47 5.93 4.67
N SER A 180 -11.95 4.97 5.44
CA SER A 180 -11.83 4.93 6.91
C SER A 180 -11.09 3.67 7.34
N ARG A 181 -9.78 3.61 7.08
CA ARG A 181 -9.02 2.34 7.18
C ARG A 181 -8.91 1.79 8.60
N LEU A 182 -9.15 2.60 9.62
CA LEU A 182 -9.10 2.19 11.02
C LEU A 182 -10.50 2.05 11.65
N SER A 183 -11.57 2.12 10.86
CA SER A 183 -12.94 1.97 11.31
C SER A 183 -13.53 0.63 10.84
N PRO A 184 -14.01 -0.25 11.75
CA PRO A 184 -13.73 -0.30 13.20
C PRO A 184 -12.25 -0.62 13.50
N PRO A 185 -11.71 -0.33 14.70
CA PRO A 185 -12.42 0.03 15.94
C PRO A 185 -12.63 1.53 16.18
N LEU A 186 -12.12 2.40 15.29
CA LEU A 186 -12.40 3.83 15.36
C LEU A 186 -13.81 4.15 14.85
N THR A 187 -14.29 5.34 15.18
CA THR A 187 -15.60 5.84 14.74
C THR A 187 -15.63 5.97 13.22
N GLN A 188 -16.65 5.37 12.59
CA GLN A 188 -16.88 5.53 11.16
C GLN A 188 -17.59 6.86 10.90
N LEU A 189 -16.84 7.88 10.50
CA LEU A 189 -17.40 9.17 10.08
C LEU A 189 -17.86 9.12 8.61
N PRO A 190 -18.85 9.95 8.21
CA PRO A 190 -19.22 10.09 6.81
C PRO A 190 -18.11 10.80 6.00
N PRO A 191 -18.20 10.87 4.66
CA PRO A 191 -17.28 11.67 3.87
C PRO A 191 -17.26 13.13 4.33
N LEU A 192 -16.09 13.78 4.34
CA LEU A 192 -15.96 15.17 4.78
C LEU A 192 -16.80 16.16 3.93
N ALA A 193 -17.07 15.83 2.67
CA ALA A 193 -17.95 16.60 1.80
C ALA A 193 -19.40 16.69 2.32
N THR A 194 -19.89 15.67 3.04
CA THR A 194 -21.32 15.61 3.43
C THR A 194 -21.62 16.40 4.70
N ILE A 195 -20.61 16.97 5.36
CA ILE A 195 -20.79 17.77 6.58
C ILE A 195 -20.83 19.28 6.30
N ILE A 196 -20.58 19.68 5.05
CA ILE A 196 -20.70 21.06 4.59
C ILE A 196 -21.99 21.24 3.79
N SER A 197 -22.52 22.47 3.77
CA SER A 197 -23.72 22.81 3.00
C SER A 197 -23.33 23.72 1.85
N GLU A 198 -23.70 23.36 0.63
CA GLU A 198 -23.50 24.21 -0.56
C GLU A 198 -24.49 25.39 -0.62
N GLU A 199 -25.62 25.30 0.12
CA GLU A 199 -26.67 26.33 0.11
C GLU A 199 -26.42 27.46 1.12
N GLN A 200 -25.42 27.31 1.99
CA GLN A 200 -25.10 28.27 3.05
C GLN A 200 -23.68 28.81 2.91
N PRO A 201 -23.40 30.02 3.41
CA PRO A 201 -22.03 30.52 3.53
C PRO A 201 -21.15 29.50 4.28
N ILE A 202 -20.00 29.16 3.69
CA ILE A 202 -19.12 28.10 4.20
C ILE A 202 -18.70 28.28 5.67
N GLU A 203 -18.64 29.52 6.16
CA GLU A 203 -18.34 29.83 7.56
C GLU A 203 -19.34 29.18 8.54
N GLN A 204 -20.59 28.95 8.13
CA GLN A 204 -21.59 28.27 8.96
C GLN A 204 -21.24 26.79 9.18
N SER A 205 -20.50 26.16 8.25
CA SER A 205 -20.06 24.77 8.40
C SER A 205 -18.81 24.61 9.26
N LYS A 206 -18.12 25.71 9.63
CA LYS A 206 -16.84 25.66 10.37
C LYS A 206 -16.93 24.86 11.67
N ALA A 207 -17.97 25.06 12.46
CA ALA A 207 -18.15 24.35 13.73
C ALA A 207 -18.35 22.83 13.51
N ALA A 208 -19.06 22.44 12.45
CA ALA A 208 -19.25 21.03 12.10
C ALA A 208 -17.95 20.38 11.63
N VAL A 209 -17.17 21.08 10.78
CA VAL A 209 -15.85 20.62 10.32
C VAL A 209 -14.87 20.44 11.49
N ILE A 210 -14.83 21.40 12.42
CA ILE A 210 -13.99 21.28 13.62
C ILE A 210 -14.45 20.10 14.48
N LYS A 211 -15.76 19.91 14.70
CA LYS A 211 -16.26 18.75 15.45
C LYS A 211 -15.86 17.42 14.81
N TYR A 212 -15.97 17.33 13.49
CA TYR A 212 -15.53 16.18 12.72
C TYR A 212 -14.03 15.91 12.91
N ALA A 213 -13.22 16.94 12.71
CA ALA A 213 -11.76 16.86 12.82
C ALA A 213 -11.32 16.51 14.25
N ARG A 214 -12.02 16.99 15.29
CA ARG A 214 -11.77 16.62 16.69
C ARG A 214 -11.93 15.12 16.93
N ILE A 215 -12.97 14.50 16.36
CA ILE A 215 -13.18 13.05 16.52
C ILE A 215 -12.00 12.28 15.89
N HIS A 216 -11.62 12.61 14.65
CA HIS A 216 -10.45 11.98 14.02
C HIS A 216 -9.16 12.27 14.81
N GLY A 217 -8.87 13.53 15.13
CA GLY A 217 -7.65 13.91 15.85
C GLY A 217 -7.53 13.21 17.19
N GLN A 218 -8.59 13.22 18.00
CA GLN A 218 -8.62 12.54 19.29
C GLN A 218 -8.41 11.03 19.15
N GLU A 219 -9.22 10.34 18.34
CA GLU A 219 -9.16 8.89 18.25
C GLU A 219 -7.85 8.39 17.64
N LEU A 220 -7.28 9.11 16.68
CA LEU A 220 -5.96 8.81 16.11
C LEU A 220 -4.85 9.03 17.14
N SER A 221 -4.88 10.15 17.87
CA SER A 221 -3.90 10.42 18.92
C SER A 221 -3.97 9.39 20.05
N GLU A 222 -5.17 8.94 20.44
CA GLU A 222 -5.37 7.95 21.52
C GLU A 222 -4.63 6.63 21.22
N ILE A 223 -4.60 6.21 19.95
CA ILE A 223 -3.88 5.00 19.53
C ILE A 223 -2.42 5.28 19.16
N GLY A 224 -1.95 6.53 19.23
CA GLY A 224 -0.57 6.92 18.93
C GLY A 224 -0.27 7.18 17.44
N VAL A 225 -1.30 7.35 16.60
CA VAL A 225 -1.14 7.84 15.23
C VAL A 225 -0.81 9.33 15.27
N ASN A 226 0.20 9.75 14.50
CA ASN A 226 0.64 11.15 14.45
C ASN A 226 0.72 11.72 13.02
N LEU A 227 0.32 10.94 12.01
CA LEU A 227 0.21 11.37 10.62
C LEU A 227 -1.05 10.77 9.99
N ASN A 228 -1.92 11.61 9.45
CA ASN A 228 -3.09 11.18 8.69
C ASN A 228 -2.94 11.63 7.25
N PHE A 229 -3.11 10.69 6.32
CA PHE A 229 -3.19 10.94 4.89
C PHE A 229 -4.58 11.47 4.52
N ALA A 230 -4.94 12.60 5.12
CA ALA A 230 -6.17 13.34 4.90
C ALA A 230 -5.91 14.81 5.24
N PRO A 231 -6.67 15.77 4.68
CA PRO A 231 -7.84 15.56 3.83
C PRO A 231 -7.50 15.44 2.33
N VAL A 232 -8.46 14.95 1.54
CA VAL A 232 -8.42 15.10 0.08
C VAL A 232 -8.73 16.55 -0.26
N VAL A 233 -7.85 17.17 -1.03
CA VAL A 233 -8.01 18.55 -1.52
C VAL A 233 -8.11 18.62 -3.04
N ASP A 234 -8.18 17.46 -3.70
CA ASP A 234 -8.62 17.36 -5.10
C ASP A 234 -10.02 17.98 -5.23
N LEU A 235 -10.22 18.78 -6.27
CA LEU A 235 -11.50 19.39 -6.56
C LEU A 235 -12.44 18.38 -7.20
N ASN A 236 -13.72 18.43 -6.84
CA ASN A 236 -14.73 17.63 -7.52
C ASN A 236 -15.02 18.25 -8.88
N LYS A 237 -14.46 17.70 -9.96
CA LYS A 237 -14.72 18.19 -11.33
C LYS A 237 -15.82 17.40 -12.04
N GLY A 238 -16.60 16.62 -11.29
CA GLY A 238 -17.72 15.83 -11.83
C GLY A 238 -17.31 14.60 -12.65
N VAL A 239 -16.02 14.24 -12.64
CA VAL A 239 -15.52 13.04 -13.32
C VAL A 239 -15.97 11.80 -12.56
N VAL A 240 -16.82 11.00 -13.18
CA VAL A 240 -17.28 9.71 -12.65
C VAL A 240 -16.95 8.63 -13.67
N ASN A 241 -15.91 7.85 -13.39
CA ASN A 241 -15.56 6.69 -14.19
C ASN A 241 -15.93 5.39 -13.44
N PRO A 242 -16.86 4.57 -13.97
CA PRO A 242 -17.18 3.27 -13.37
C PRO A 242 -15.99 2.29 -13.29
N GLN A 243 -14.92 2.54 -14.07
CA GLN A 243 -13.68 1.77 -14.04
C GLN A 243 -12.70 2.25 -12.95
N ASP A 244 -12.90 3.45 -12.38
CA ASP A 244 -12.17 3.93 -11.21
C ASP A 244 -12.68 3.22 -9.95
N LYS A 245 -12.03 2.11 -9.62
CA LYS A 245 -12.42 1.24 -8.50
C LYS A 245 -11.76 1.67 -7.21
N PHE A 246 -10.60 2.31 -7.28
CA PHE A 246 -9.75 2.51 -6.11
C PHE A 246 -9.62 3.98 -5.71
N SER A 247 -9.49 4.92 -6.66
CA SER A 247 -9.34 6.34 -6.34
C SER A 247 -10.67 6.96 -5.90
N GLN A 248 -11.73 6.81 -6.70
CA GLN A 248 -13.09 7.31 -6.44
C GLN A 248 -13.10 8.76 -5.93
N ILE A 249 -12.33 9.66 -6.55
CA ILE A 249 -12.15 11.05 -6.07
C ILE A 249 -13.48 11.77 -5.92
N TYR A 250 -14.44 11.55 -6.84
CA TYR A 250 -15.77 12.14 -6.78
C TYR A 250 -16.56 11.84 -5.48
N ARG A 251 -16.22 10.76 -4.74
CA ARG A 251 -16.87 10.41 -3.46
C ARG A 251 -16.12 10.95 -2.24
N ARG A 252 -14.91 11.50 -2.46
CA ARG A 252 -13.95 11.92 -1.42
C ARG A 252 -13.68 13.42 -1.45
N ALA A 253 -13.73 14.02 -2.64
CA ALA A 253 -13.54 15.44 -2.87
C ALA A 253 -14.61 16.26 -2.15
N ILE A 254 -14.17 17.36 -1.53
CA ILE A 254 -15.00 18.17 -0.63
C ILE A 254 -16.02 19.01 -1.41
N SER A 255 -15.59 19.65 -2.49
CA SER A 255 -16.41 20.57 -3.28
C SER A 255 -15.81 20.77 -4.68
N THR A 256 -16.59 21.36 -5.58
CA THR A 256 -16.14 21.89 -6.88
C THR A 256 -15.41 23.24 -6.72
N ASP A 257 -15.70 23.98 -5.64
CA ASP A 257 -15.16 25.32 -5.36
C ASP A 257 -13.84 25.23 -4.57
N GLN A 258 -12.77 25.76 -5.16
CA GLN A 258 -11.42 25.77 -4.60
C GLN A 258 -11.31 26.46 -3.23
N GLU A 259 -12.06 27.54 -2.99
CA GLU A 259 -12.01 28.31 -1.74
C GLU A 259 -12.74 27.56 -0.62
N VAL A 260 -13.83 26.88 -0.96
CA VAL A 260 -14.53 25.97 -0.05
C VAL A 260 -13.60 24.83 0.37
N VAL A 261 -12.95 24.16 -0.59
CA VAL A 261 -12.01 23.07 -0.30
C VAL A 261 -10.86 23.58 0.58
N ALA A 262 -10.27 24.72 0.25
CA ALA A 262 -9.15 25.28 1.01
C ALA A 262 -9.52 25.59 2.47
N LYS A 263 -10.66 26.24 2.72
CA LYS A 263 -11.13 26.57 4.08
C LYS A 263 -11.42 25.32 4.91
N VAL A 264 -12.16 24.36 4.34
CA VAL A 264 -12.51 23.12 5.04
C VAL A 264 -11.26 22.32 5.38
N ALA A 265 -10.35 22.18 4.41
CA ALA A 265 -9.08 21.50 4.62
C ALA A 265 -8.24 22.19 5.69
N LEU A 266 -8.18 23.52 5.69
CA LEU A 266 -7.43 24.28 6.70
C LEU A 266 -7.99 24.07 8.11
N TRP A 267 -9.31 24.17 8.29
CA TRP A 267 -9.95 23.92 9.60
C TRP A 267 -9.72 22.48 10.08
N TYR A 268 -9.79 21.51 9.16
CA TYR A 268 -9.51 20.11 9.46
C TYR A 268 -8.05 19.92 9.89
N CYS A 269 -7.09 20.42 9.12
CA CYS A 269 -5.66 20.30 9.39
C CYS A 269 -5.27 20.96 10.72
N GLN A 270 -5.68 22.22 10.93
CA GLN A 270 -5.36 22.95 12.16
C GLN A 270 -5.95 22.25 13.38
N THR A 271 -7.16 21.68 13.26
CA THR A 271 -7.78 20.93 14.36
C THR A 271 -7.02 19.63 14.65
N LEU A 272 -6.59 18.86 13.64
CA LEU A 272 -5.79 17.65 13.85
C LEU A 272 -4.45 17.96 14.52
N GLU A 273 -3.84 19.09 14.16
CA GLU A 273 -2.59 19.57 14.76
C GLU A 273 -2.72 19.84 16.27
N GLU A 274 -3.90 20.27 16.76
CA GLU A 274 -4.19 20.43 18.20
C GLU A 274 -4.07 19.10 18.97
N TYR A 275 -4.28 17.97 18.30
CA TYR A 275 -4.13 16.61 18.86
C TYR A 275 -2.76 15.99 18.53
N GLY A 276 -1.81 16.75 18.00
CA GLY A 276 -0.49 16.24 17.61
C GLY A 276 -0.50 15.35 16.36
N VAL A 277 -1.59 15.35 15.59
CA VAL A 277 -1.70 14.60 14.34
C VAL A 277 -1.45 15.55 13.16
N LYS A 278 -0.47 15.24 12.31
CA LYS A 278 -0.23 16.01 11.09
C LYS A 278 -1.15 15.54 9.97
N CYS A 279 -1.58 16.48 9.14
CA CYS A 279 -2.30 16.17 7.92
C CYS A 279 -1.38 15.97 6.73
N THR A 280 -1.89 15.30 5.70
CA THR A 280 -1.28 15.23 4.38
C THR A 280 -2.33 15.54 3.35
N ILE A 281 -2.23 16.72 2.73
CA ILE A 281 -3.12 17.11 1.64
C ILE A 281 -2.75 16.34 0.38
N LYS A 282 -3.77 15.86 -0.34
CA LYS A 282 -3.58 14.97 -1.49
C LYS A 282 -4.69 15.14 -2.54
N HIS A 283 -4.43 14.83 -3.81
CA HIS A 283 -3.19 14.27 -4.36
C HIS A 283 -2.60 15.26 -5.37
N PHE A 284 -1.50 15.92 -5.01
CA PHE A 284 -0.89 16.94 -5.88
C PHE A 284 -0.41 16.30 -7.20
N PRO A 285 -0.66 16.89 -8.39
CA PRO A 285 -1.10 18.28 -8.65
C PRO A 285 -2.61 18.53 -8.65
N GLY A 286 -3.44 17.57 -8.24
CA GLY A 286 -4.89 17.62 -8.34
C GLY A 286 -5.38 16.53 -9.30
N LEU A 287 -5.96 15.46 -8.75
CA LEU A 287 -6.48 14.33 -9.52
C LEU A 287 -7.97 14.44 -9.84
N GLY A 288 -8.60 15.58 -9.52
CA GLY A 288 -10.04 15.79 -9.71
C GLY A 288 -10.52 15.66 -11.16
N ARG A 289 -9.61 15.89 -12.12
CA ARG A 289 -9.86 15.84 -13.58
C ARG A 289 -9.42 14.54 -14.24
N VAL A 290 -8.77 13.66 -13.49
CA VAL A 290 -8.21 12.43 -14.03
C VAL A 290 -9.33 11.41 -14.20
N GLU A 291 -9.48 10.89 -15.42
CA GLU A 291 -10.46 9.83 -15.71
C GLU A 291 -9.95 8.43 -15.33
N THR A 292 -8.63 8.22 -15.35
CA THR A 292 -7.99 6.91 -15.16
C THR A 292 -7.71 6.59 -13.69
N ASP A 293 -7.95 5.35 -13.28
CA ASP A 293 -7.56 4.87 -11.95
C ASP A 293 -6.03 4.77 -11.82
N THR A 294 -5.43 5.68 -11.05
CA THR A 294 -3.98 5.73 -10.77
C THR A 294 -3.41 4.48 -10.09
N HIS A 295 -4.27 3.57 -9.61
CA HIS A 295 -3.83 2.29 -9.04
C HIS A 295 -3.58 1.21 -10.12
N ILE A 296 -4.09 1.41 -11.34
CA ILE A 296 -4.07 0.42 -12.42
C ILE A 296 -3.21 0.90 -13.59
N ASP A 297 -3.25 2.19 -13.91
CA ASP A 297 -2.47 2.78 -15.00
C ASP A 297 -1.99 4.20 -14.64
N HIS A 298 -1.09 4.76 -15.43
CA HIS A 298 -0.67 6.15 -15.28
C HIS A 298 -1.83 7.08 -15.65
N ALA A 299 -2.15 8.00 -14.75
CA ALA A 299 -3.02 9.11 -15.09
C ALA A 299 -2.27 10.11 -15.99
N GLU A 300 -2.94 10.65 -16.99
CA GLU A 300 -2.45 11.78 -17.79
C GLU A 300 -3.26 13.01 -17.40
N LEU A 301 -2.56 14.12 -17.09
CA LEU A 301 -3.18 15.39 -16.78
C LEU A 301 -2.82 16.42 -17.85
N ASP A 302 -3.60 16.44 -18.93
CA ASP A 302 -3.42 17.38 -20.05
C ASP A 302 -3.88 18.81 -19.75
N THR A 303 -4.29 19.09 -18.50
CA THR A 303 -4.77 20.41 -18.10
C THR A 303 -3.62 21.43 -18.15
N PRO A 304 -3.81 22.58 -18.83
CA PRO A 304 -2.77 23.61 -18.91
C PRO A 304 -2.31 24.06 -17.52
N LEU A 305 -1.00 24.23 -17.35
CA LEU A 305 -0.41 24.68 -16.09
C LEU A 305 -1.08 25.94 -15.53
N SER A 306 -1.43 26.91 -16.38
CA SER A 306 -2.12 28.13 -15.96
C SER A 306 -3.48 27.87 -15.33
N GLU A 307 -4.20 26.86 -15.81
CA GLU A 307 -5.49 26.45 -15.25
C GLU A 307 -5.30 25.76 -13.90
N LEU A 308 -4.36 24.80 -13.80
CA LEU A 308 -4.03 24.16 -12.52
C LEU A 308 -3.60 25.18 -11.46
N VAL A 309 -2.77 26.15 -11.85
CA VAL A 309 -2.32 27.23 -10.97
C VAL A 309 -3.48 28.10 -10.48
N ALA A 310 -4.44 28.40 -11.36
CA ALA A 310 -5.58 29.25 -11.04
C ALA A 310 -6.67 28.53 -10.23
N ASP A 311 -6.71 27.19 -10.31
CA ASP A 311 -7.81 26.36 -9.83
C ASP A 311 -7.34 25.26 -8.86
N ASP A 312 -6.95 24.09 -9.37
CA ASP A 312 -6.62 22.89 -8.60
C ASP A 312 -5.53 23.09 -7.54
N TRP A 313 -4.59 24.03 -7.75
CA TRP A 313 -3.48 24.29 -6.83
C TRP A 313 -3.83 25.27 -5.71
N VAL A 314 -4.98 25.94 -5.78
CA VAL A 314 -5.39 26.93 -4.77
C VAL A 314 -5.52 26.29 -3.39
N PRO A 315 -6.24 25.16 -3.19
CA PRO A 315 -6.30 24.49 -1.90
C PRO A 315 -4.93 24.07 -1.39
N PHE A 316 -4.07 23.54 -2.27
CA PHE A 316 -2.72 23.13 -1.89
C PHE A 316 -1.89 24.30 -1.35
N ARG A 317 -1.82 25.41 -2.10
CA ARG A 317 -1.08 26.60 -1.68
C ARG A 317 -1.62 27.19 -0.38
N GLN A 318 -2.95 27.30 -0.25
CA GLN A 318 -3.55 27.89 0.94
C GLN A 318 -3.27 27.05 2.19
N VAL A 319 -3.42 25.72 2.13
CA VAL A 319 -3.18 24.85 3.29
C VAL A 319 -1.69 24.79 3.62
N MET A 320 -0.81 24.64 2.63
CA MET A 320 0.65 24.62 2.85
C MET A 320 1.17 25.90 3.52
N ASN A 321 0.60 27.06 3.20
CA ASN A 321 1.05 28.34 3.77
C ASN A 321 0.49 28.62 5.17
N ASN A 322 -0.55 27.91 5.60
CA ASN A 322 -1.30 28.23 6.82
C ASN A 322 -1.43 27.05 7.81
N SER A 323 -0.77 25.93 7.53
CA SER A 323 -0.74 24.76 8.41
C SER A 323 0.59 24.00 8.27
N GLN A 324 0.80 22.98 9.10
CA GLN A 324 1.96 22.09 9.05
C GLN A 324 1.65 20.81 8.25
N ALA A 325 0.81 20.91 7.23
CA ALA A 325 0.42 19.76 6.42
C ALA A 325 1.57 19.32 5.50
N PHE A 326 1.74 18.01 5.37
CA PHE A 326 2.50 17.41 4.28
C PHE A 326 1.70 17.47 2.99
N THR A 327 2.36 17.30 1.84
CA THR A 327 1.71 17.16 0.54
C THR A 327 2.08 15.81 -0.06
N MET A 328 1.07 15.05 -0.48
CA MET A 328 1.26 13.78 -1.19
C MET A 328 1.20 14.02 -2.69
N LEU A 329 2.21 13.54 -3.40
CA LEU A 329 2.24 13.54 -4.86
C LEU A 329 1.41 12.36 -5.39
N GLY A 330 0.50 12.65 -6.31
CA GLY A 330 -0.23 11.65 -7.08
C GLY A 330 0.65 11.03 -8.18
N HIS A 331 0.16 9.94 -8.77
CA HIS A 331 0.81 9.25 -9.89
C HIS A 331 0.17 9.67 -11.23
N ALA A 332 0.23 10.97 -11.52
CA ALA A 332 -0.17 11.55 -12.79
C ALA A 332 1.05 12.09 -13.55
N LYS A 333 1.03 11.96 -14.88
CA LYS A 333 2.01 12.53 -15.80
C LYS A 333 1.54 13.86 -16.35
#